data_AF-A0A172UU30-F1
#
_entry.id   AF-A0A172UU30-F1
#
_cell.length_a   1.000
_cell.length_b   1.000
_cell.length_c   1.000
_cell.angle_alpha   90.00
_cell.angle_beta   90.00
_cell.angle_gamma   90.00
#
_symmetry.space_group_name_H-M   'P 1'
#
loop_
_entity.id
_entity.type
_entity.pdbx_description
1 polymer ?
#
loop_
_entity_poly.entity_id
_entity_poly.type
_entity_poly.pdbx_seq_one_letter_code
_entity_poly.pdbx_strand_id
1 'polypeptide(L)'
;MSSAKPAMLDEAVPWRTFRMYYGQPHYSGTYWTATENSSVIYESRLELSRLILADFDMKVSHIVAQPFLLRAKVDGVRRRHIPDYFLNTCDGPVVVAVKPRDQLDKPKNIDTFAWVRCAIECLGWRFEIASEPEPVLMENVRFLAGYRRSRYVNADALNELRSMNLRNGSFGDALRQVRHAPPPLARSALLHMLWTHEVSTDLNAVLTDRSILITRSAS
;
A
#
# COMPACT_ATOMS: atom_id res chain seq x y z
N MET A 1 1.79 4.08 -31.90
CA MET A 1 1.63 3.89 -30.45
C MET A 1 3.01 3.90 -29.85
N SER A 2 3.35 4.91 -29.03
CA SER A 2 4.63 4.90 -28.32
C SER A 2 4.48 3.94 -27.14
N SER A 3 5.18 2.80 -27.20
CA SER A 3 5.30 1.86 -26.08
C SER A 3 6.03 2.57 -24.95
N ALA A 4 5.34 2.88 -23.85
CA ALA A 4 5.99 3.24 -22.61
C ALA A 4 6.55 1.94 -22.01
N LYS A 5 7.88 1.80 -22.01
CA LYS A 5 8.53 0.66 -21.37
C LYS A 5 8.38 0.81 -19.84
N PRO A 6 8.24 -0.28 -19.07
CA PRO A 6 8.11 -0.22 -17.60
C PRO A 6 9.17 0.65 -16.93
N ALA A 7 10.42 0.56 -17.40
CA ALA A 7 11.56 1.35 -16.92
C ALA A 7 11.41 2.88 -17.08
N MET A 8 10.44 3.37 -17.87
CA MET A 8 10.19 4.81 -18.00
C MET A 8 9.36 5.39 -16.85
N LEU A 9 8.72 4.56 -16.02
CA LEU A 9 7.89 5.03 -14.91
C LEU A 9 8.58 4.96 -13.54
N ASP A 10 9.77 4.35 -13.45
CA ASP A 10 10.56 4.29 -12.22
C ASP A 10 11.02 5.71 -11.77
N GLU A 11 11.10 6.67 -12.70
CA GLU A 11 11.39 8.08 -12.44
C GLU A 11 10.14 9.00 -12.57
N ALA A 12 8.94 8.43 -12.71
CA ALA A 12 7.74 9.22 -12.95
C ALA A 12 7.34 10.07 -11.73
N VAL A 13 7.24 11.39 -11.94
CA VAL A 13 6.64 12.32 -10.98
C VAL A 13 5.13 12.42 -11.20
N PRO A 14 4.34 12.74 -10.17
CA PRO A 14 2.88 12.87 -10.32
C PRO A 14 2.49 13.80 -11.46
N TRP A 15 1.55 13.38 -12.30
CA TRP A 15 1.09 14.15 -13.47
C TRP A 15 0.57 15.54 -13.11
N ARG A 16 0.09 15.73 -11.87
CA ARG A 16 -0.26 17.04 -11.30
C ARG A 16 0.06 17.11 -9.81
N THR A 17 0.40 18.30 -9.34
CA THR A 17 0.29 18.69 -7.92
C THR A 17 -1.12 19.23 -7.67
N PHE A 18 -1.81 18.73 -6.65
CA PHE A 18 -3.19 19.17 -6.35
C PHE A 18 -3.26 20.63 -5.87
N ARG A 19 -4.45 21.22 -5.94
CA ARG A 19 -4.77 22.53 -5.33
C ARG A 19 -5.65 22.32 -4.11
N MET A 20 -5.21 22.80 -2.95
CA MET A 20 -6.03 22.87 -1.73
C MET A 20 -6.96 24.10 -1.82
N TYR A 21 -8.25 23.91 -1.58
CA TYR A 21 -9.16 25.04 -1.36
C TYR A 21 -10.20 24.73 -0.28
N TYR A 22 -10.64 25.77 0.42
CA TYR A 22 -11.62 25.67 1.50
C TYR A 22 -12.97 25.14 0.96
N GLY A 23 -13.52 24.09 1.60
CA GLY A 23 -14.78 23.45 1.19
C GLY A 23 -14.64 22.24 0.26
N GLN A 24 -13.44 21.72 0.04
CA GLN A 24 -13.27 20.46 -0.70
C GLN A 24 -13.99 19.28 0.01
N PRO A 25 -14.83 18.52 -0.70
CA PRO A 25 -15.54 17.37 -0.12
C PRO A 25 -14.61 16.17 0.15
N HIS A 26 -13.42 16.16 -0.47
CA HIS A 26 -12.45 15.07 -0.34
C HIS A 26 -11.21 15.53 0.42
N TYR A 27 -10.76 14.72 1.37
CA TYR A 27 -9.56 14.97 2.16
C TYR A 27 -8.33 14.59 1.33
N SER A 28 -7.64 15.59 0.80
CA SER A 28 -6.39 15.43 0.03
C SER A 28 -5.17 15.72 0.91
N GLY A 29 -4.04 15.09 0.61
CA GLY A 29 -2.81 15.27 1.38
C GLY A 29 -1.62 14.52 0.82
N THR A 30 -0.60 14.37 1.65
CA THR A 30 0.57 13.54 1.38
C THR A 30 0.74 12.50 2.48
N TYR A 31 1.14 11.30 2.09
CA TYR A 31 1.49 10.22 3.00
C TYR A 31 2.92 9.78 2.70
N TRP A 32 3.78 9.81 3.73
CA TRP A 32 5.14 9.32 3.59
C TRP A 32 5.11 7.78 3.52
N THR A 33 5.60 7.23 2.43
CA THR A 33 5.69 5.79 2.18
C THR A 33 7.08 5.29 2.55
N ALA A 34 7.14 4.11 3.18
CA ALA A 34 8.39 3.39 3.35
C ALA A 34 8.93 2.87 2.02
N THR A 35 8.05 2.44 1.11
CA THR A 35 8.41 1.96 -0.24
C THR A 35 9.19 3.01 -1.04
N GLU A 36 8.70 4.25 -1.12
CA GLU A 36 9.40 5.32 -1.87
C GLU A 36 10.44 6.08 -1.04
N ASN A 37 10.52 5.81 0.27
CA ASN A 37 11.26 6.65 1.22
C ASN A 37 10.88 8.16 1.08
N SER A 38 9.66 8.45 0.62
CA SER A 38 9.20 9.79 0.23
C SER A 38 7.68 9.94 0.34
N SER A 39 7.19 11.16 0.14
CA SER A 39 5.76 11.49 0.25
C SER A 39 5.02 11.26 -1.06
N VAL A 40 3.96 10.45 -1.01
CA VAL A 40 3.04 10.20 -2.14
C VAL A 40 1.71 10.90 -1.88
N ILE A 41 1.14 11.53 -2.93
CA ILE A 41 -0.12 12.27 -2.84
C ILE A 41 -1.33 11.33 -2.83
N TYR A 42 -2.42 11.79 -2.20
CA TYR A 42 -3.75 11.19 -2.29
C TYR A 42 -4.79 12.32 -2.29
N GLU A 43 -5.93 12.11 -2.95
CA GLU A 43 -7.01 13.09 -3.02
C GLU A 43 -8.23 12.72 -2.18
N SER A 44 -8.34 11.46 -1.73
CA SER A 44 -9.43 10.98 -0.88
C SER A 44 -8.95 10.05 0.25
N ARG A 45 -9.79 9.86 1.28
CA ARG A 45 -9.51 8.88 2.35
C ARG A 45 -9.43 7.44 1.82
N LEU A 46 -10.17 7.12 0.77
CA LEU A 46 -10.14 5.79 0.17
C LEU A 46 -8.83 5.56 -0.60
N GLU A 47 -8.36 6.58 -1.31
CA GLU A 47 -7.02 6.58 -1.92
C GLU A 47 -5.92 6.43 -0.85
N LEU A 48 -6.01 7.18 0.26
CA LEU A 48 -5.08 7.01 1.38
C LEU A 48 -5.08 5.57 1.92
N SER A 49 -6.25 4.95 2.08
CA SER A 49 -6.35 3.54 2.50
C SER A 49 -5.66 2.61 1.50
N ARG A 50 -5.88 2.78 0.19
CA ARG A 50 -5.21 1.96 -0.84
C ARG A 50 -3.70 2.18 -0.87
N LEU A 51 -3.25 3.41 -0.64
CA LEU A 51 -1.84 3.80 -0.58
C LEU A 51 -1.13 3.17 0.63
N ILE A 52 -1.75 3.19 1.82
CA ILE A 52 -1.21 2.53 3.01
C ILE A 52 -1.08 1.02 2.78
N LEU A 53 -2.06 0.39 2.13
CA LEU A 53 -1.98 -1.05 1.79
C LEU A 53 -0.90 -1.34 0.73
N ALA A 54 -0.70 -0.45 -0.24
CA ALA A 54 0.39 -0.56 -1.21
C ALA A 54 1.77 -0.47 -0.52
N ASP A 55 1.92 0.48 0.40
CA ASP A 55 3.15 0.69 1.18
C ASP A 55 3.48 -0.47 2.12
N PHE A 56 2.45 -1.19 2.57
CA PHE A 56 2.60 -2.38 3.39
C PHE A 56 2.89 -3.65 2.57
N ASP A 57 2.49 -3.72 1.30
CA ASP A 57 2.63 -4.93 0.50
C ASP A 57 4.08 -5.13 0.05
N MET A 58 4.74 -6.18 0.55
CA MET A 58 6.12 -6.53 0.20
C MET A 58 6.34 -6.80 -1.30
N LYS A 59 5.27 -7.07 -2.06
CA LYS A 59 5.36 -7.28 -3.50
C LYS A 59 5.53 -5.96 -4.25
N VAL A 60 5.17 -4.83 -3.63
CA VAL A 60 5.21 -3.50 -4.23
C VAL A 60 6.59 -2.88 -3.98
N SER A 61 7.27 -2.54 -5.07
CA SER A 61 8.61 -1.94 -5.06
C SER A 61 8.60 -0.46 -5.40
N HIS A 62 7.60 0.01 -6.16
CA HIS A 62 7.42 1.42 -6.49
C HIS A 62 5.93 1.80 -6.55
N ILE A 63 5.62 3.03 -6.15
CA ILE A 63 4.29 3.63 -6.04
C ILE A 63 4.32 5.03 -6.64
N VAL A 64 3.58 5.22 -7.73
CA VAL A 64 3.42 6.53 -8.38
C VAL A 64 1.96 6.94 -8.34
N ALA A 65 1.65 8.04 -7.67
CA ALA A 65 0.32 8.63 -7.68
C ALA A 65 0.07 9.38 -8.99
N GLN A 66 -1.13 9.21 -9.55
CA GLN A 66 -1.58 9.89 -10.77
C GLN A 66 -0.53 9.82 -11.88
N PRO A 67 -0.13 8.61 -12.29
CA PRO A 67 1.12 8.36 -13.01
C PRO A 67 1.13 8.95 -14.42
N PHE A 68 -0.02 9.00 -15.09
CA PHE A 68 -0.13 9.51 -16.46
C PHE A 68 -1.58 9.78 -16.88
N LEU A 69 -1.74 10.57 -17.95
CA LEU A 69 -3.01 10.80 -18.62
C LEU A 69 -3.22 9.79 -19.76
N LEU A 70 -4.19 8.89 -19.60
CA LEU A 70 -4.68 8.03 -20.68
C LEU A 70 -5.57 8.85 -21.64
N ARG A 71 -5.33 8.67 -22.94
CA ARG A 71 -6.16 9.26 -24.01
C ARG A 71 -6.49 8.18 -25.03
N ALA A 72 -7.76 7.96 -25.28
CA ALA A 72 -8.24 6.99 -26.26
C ALA A 72 -9.43 7.56 -27.05
N LYS A 73 -9.66 7.01 -28.25
CA LYS A 73 -10.90 7.23 -29.00
C LYS A 73 -11.76 5.98 -28.79
N VAL A 74 -12.88 6.13 -28.09
CA VAL A 74 -13.82 5.06 -27.74
C VAL A 74 -15.16 5.43 -28.34
N ASP A 75 -15.71 4.58 -29.20
CA ASP A 75 -16.97 4.82 -29.93
C ASP A 75 -17.02 6.18 -30.64
N GLY A 76 -15.92 6.55 -31.30
CA GLY A 76 -15.83 7.85 -31.98
C GLY A 76 -15.45 9.02 -31.08
N VAL A 77 -15.60 8.90 -29.75
CA VAL A 77 -15.42 9.99 -28.78
C VAL A 77 -14.04 9.96 -28.15
N ARG A 78 -13.38 11.12 -28.06
CA ARG A 78 -12.11 11.27 -27.33
C ARG A 78 -12.38 11.21 -25.82
N ARG A 79 -11.86 10.18 -25.16
CA ARG A 79 -11.93 9.99 -23.70
C ARG A 79 -10.56 10.24 -23.06
N ARG A 80 -10.61 10.65 -21.79
CA ARG A 80 -9.44 10.93 -20.95
C ARG A 80 -9.65 10.33 -19.57
N HIS A 81 -8.59 9.76 -18.99
CA HIS A 81 -8.60 9.26 -17.62
C HIS A 81 -7.21 9.34 -17.01
N ILE A 82 -7.14 9.65 -15.72
CA ILE A 82 -5.90 9.60 -14.94
C ILE A 82 -6.15 8.54 -13.87
N PRO A 83 -5.41 7.41 -13.91
CA PRO A 83 -5.47 6.42 -12.84
C PRO A 83 -4.99 6.99 -11.51
N ASP A 84 -5.41 6.42 -10.39
CA ASP A 84 -5.06 6.94 -9.07
C ASP A 84 -3.63 6.54 -8.68
N TYR A 85 -3.24 5.28 -8.95
CA TYR A 85 -1.88 4.79 -8.70
C TYR A 85 -1.35 3.91 -9.83
N PHE A 86 -0.04 3.92 -9.99
CA PHE A 86 0.75 2.87 -10.64
C PHE A 86 1.62 2.21 -9.58
N LEU A 87 1.63 0.87 -9.56
CA LEU A 87 2.44 0.06 -8.67
C LEU A 87 3.36 -0.82 -9.50
N ASN A 88 4.66 -0.74 -9.24
CA ASN A 88 5.59 -1.74 -9.76
C ASN A 88 5.65 -2.90 -8.77
N THR A 89 5.32 -4.11 -9.20
CA THR A 89 5.28 -5.29 -8.32
C THR A 89 6.16 -6.42 -8.83
N CYS A 90 6.51 -7.38 -7.96
CA CYS A 90 7.24 -8.58 -8.38
C CYS A 90 6.53 -9.41 -9.46
N ASP A 91 5.20 -9.30 -9.53
CA ASP A 91 4.35 -9.98 -10.52
C ASP A 91 4.12 -9.12 -11.79
N GLY A 92 4.75 -7.94 -11.86
CA GLY A 92 4.64 -6.98 -12.95
C GLY A 92 3.86 -5.71 -12.60
N PRO A 93 3.72 -4.77 -13.55
CA PRO A 93 3.07 -3.48 -13.30
C PRO A 93 1.56 -3.58 -13.08
N VAL A 94 1.05 -2.77 -12.15
CA VAL A 94 -0.37 -2.68 -11.81
C VAL A 94 -0.82 -1.22 -11.88
N VAL A 95 -1.90 -0.95 -12.61
CA VAL A 95 -2.57 0.35 -12.61
C VAL A 95 -3.84 0.23 -11.78
N VAL A 96 -3.99 1.12 -10.80
CA VAL A 96 -5.09 1.09 -9.83
C VAL A 96 -6.01 2.28 -10.05
N ALA A 97 -7.30 2.00 -10.16
CA ALA A 97 -8.36 3.00 -9.99
C ALA A 97 -9.07 2.76 -8.67
N VAL A 98 -9.24 3.82 -7.88
CA VAL A 98 -9.88 3.78 -6.56
C VAL A 98 -11.32 4.29 -6.70
N LYS A 99 -12.28 3.44 -6.30
CA LYS A 99 -13.70 3.83 -6.25
C LYS A 99 -14.45 3.21 -5.09
N PRO A 100 -15.33 3.99 -4.44
CA PRO A 100 -16.27 3.44 -3.47
C PRO A 100 -17.13 2.33 -4.08
N ARG A 101 -17.41 1.28 -3.30
CA ARG A 101 -18.15 0.10 -3.76
C ARG A 101 -19.54 0.44 -4.30
N ASP A 102 -20.22 1.40 -3.67
CA ASP A 102 -21.54 1.89 -4.08
C ASP A 102 -21.54 2.70 -5.40
N GLN A 103 -20.36 3.01 -5.94
CA GLN A 103 -20.22 3.70 -7.22
C GLN A 103 -19.76 2.79 -8.36
N LEU A 104 -19.42 1.54 -8.09
CA LEU A 104 -18.90 0.63 -9.11
C LEU A 104 -19.93 0.37 -10.22
N ASP A 105 -21.20 0.22 -9.85
CA ASP A 105 -22.29 -0.11 -10.78
C ASP A 105 -22.83 1.09 -11.56
N LYS A 106 -22.28 2.30 -11.33
CA LYS A 106 -22.70 3.48 -12.09
C LYS A 106 -22.26 3.30 -13.55
N PRO A 107 -23.15 3.43 -14.56
CA PRO A 107 -22.82 3.19 -15.96
C PRO A 107 -21.57 3.95 -16.44
N LYS A 108 -21.42 5.22 -16.02
CA LYS A 108 -20.25 6.03 -16.32
C LYS A 108 -18.93 5.41 -15.83
N ASN A 109 -18.93 4.79 -14.65
CA ASN A 109 -17.73 4.17 -14.07
C ASN A 109 -17.44 2.85 -14.77
N ILE A 110 -18.45 2.00 -15.00
CA ILE A 110 -18.33 0.77 -15.79
C ILE A 110 -17.71 1.08 -17.16
N ASP A 111 -18.30 2.03 -17.88
CA ASP A 111 -17.82 2.45 -19.21
C ASP A 111 -16.39 2.96 -19.16
N THR A 112 -16.04 3.76 -18.15
CA THR A 112 -14.70 4.30 -17.99
C THR A 112 -13.68 3.19 -17.72
N PHE A 113 -13.99 2.28 -16.81
CA PHE A 113 -13.08 1.20 -16.45
C PHE A 113 -12.94 0.13 -17.53
N ALA A 114 -13.96 -0.11 -18.35
CA ALA A 114 -13.87 -1.03 -19.47
C ALA A 114 -12.80 -0.59 -20.48
N TRP A 115 -12.83 0.67 -20.93
CA TRP A 115 -11.83 1.13 -21.90
C TRP A 115 -10.45 1.34 -21.29
N VAL A 116 -10.37 1.77 -20.02
CA VAL A 116 -9.10 1.90 -19.30
C VAL A 116 -8.46 0.52 -19.14
N ARG A 117 -9.21 -0.49 -18.71
CA ARG A 117 -8.77 -1.88 -18.61
C ARG A 117 -8.18 -2.36 -19.93
N CYS A 118 -8.92 -2.20 -21.02
CA CYS A 118 -8.46 -2.57 -22.36
C CYS A 118 -7.12 -1.88 -22.71
N ALA A 119 -7.01 -0.58 -22.48
CA ALA A 119 -5.79 0.17 -22.79
C ALA A 119 -4.58 -0.30 -21.97
N ILE A 120 -4.77 -0.61 -20.68
CA ILE A 120 -3.71 -1.06 -19.77
C ILE A 120 -3.32 -2.51 -20.04
N GLU A 121 -4.28 -3.40 -20.23
CA GLU A 121 -4.03 -4.82 -20.50
C GLU A 121 -3.40 -5.03 -21.88
N CYS A 122 -3.67 -4.17 -22.87
CA CYS A 122 -2.93 -4.13 -24.13
C CYS A 122 -1.43 -3.83 -23.96
N LEU A 123 -1.01 -3.20 -22.86
CA LEU A 123 0.40 -2.98 -22.53
C LEU A 123 1.01 -4.17 -21.77
N GLY A 124 0.23 -5.23 -21.53
CA GLY A 124 0.62 -6.37 -20.70
C GLY A 124 0.63 -6.07 -19.19
N TRP A 125 -0.03 -4.99 -18.76
CA TRP A 125 -0.09 -4.58 -17.36
C TRP A 125 -1.43 -4.98 -16.74
N ARG A 126 -1.47 -5.16 -15.41
CA ARG A 126 -2.71 -5.48 -14.71
C ARG A 126 -3.50 -4.21 -14.41
N PHE A 127 -4.81 -4.24 -14.61
CA PHE A 127 -5.72 -3.18 -14.16
C PHE A 127 -6.56 -3.64 -12.96
N GLU A 128 -6.47 -2.91 -11.86
CA GLU A 128 -7.16 -3.18 -10.59
C GLU A 128 -8.12 -2.03 -10.27
N ILE A 129 -9.32 -2.38 -9.79
CA ILE A 129 -10.23 -1.42 -9.18
C ILE A 129 -10.22 -1.70 -7.67
N ALA A 130 -9.78 -0.72 -6.89
CA ALA A 130 -9.73 -0.80 -5.43
C ALA A 130 -10.93 -0.08 -4.80
N SER A 131 -11.60 -0.76 -3.87
CA SER A 131 -12.70 -0.22 -3.07
C SER A 131 -12.37 -0.31 -1.57
N GLU A 132 -13.37 -0.12 -0.71
CA GLU A 132 -13.19 -0.17 0.74
C GLU A 132 -12.53 -1.51 1.15
N PRO A 133 -11.37 -1.48 1.82
CA PRO A 133 -10.72 -2.68 2.31
C PRO A 133 -11.51 -3.31 3.45
N GLU A 134 -11.13 -4.53 3.84
CA GLU A 134 -11.65 -5.14 5.06
C GLU A 134 -11.30 -4.24 6.26
N PRO A 135 -12.28 -3.84 7.09
CA PRO A 135 -12.07 -2.86 8.16
C PRO A 135 -10.98 -3.21 9.19
N VAL A 136 -10.92 -4.47 9.65
CA VAL A 136 -9.97 -4.90 10.69
C VAL A 136 -8.53 -4.88 10.14
N LEU A 137 -8.33 -5.42 8.94
CA LEU A 137 -7.08 -5.39 8.19
C LEU A 137 -6.62 -3.95 8.01
N MET A 138 -7.51 -3.06 7.57
CA MET A 138 -7.14 -1.66 7.35
C MET A 138 -6.72 -0.98 8.65
N GLU A 139 -7.43 -1.18 9.77
CA GLU A 139 -7.05 -0.59 11.05
C GLU A 139 -5.73 -1.17 11.58
N ASN A 140 -5.52 -2.48 11.45
CA ASN A 140 -4.27 -3.13 11.81
C ASN A 140 -3.09 -2.60 10.98
N VAL A 141 -3.21 -2.53 9.65
CA VAL A 141 -2.13 -2.04 8.78
C VAL A 141 -1.90 -0.54 9.01
N ARG A 142 -2.96 0.26 9.22
CA ARG A 142 -2.84 1.68 9.57
C ARG A 142 -2.09 1.87 10.89
N PHE A 143 -2.34 1.01 11.89
CA PHE A 143 -1.60 1.00 13.13
C PHE A 143 -0.13 0.62 12.93
N LEU A 144 0.14 -0.46 12.16
CA LEU A 144 1.50 -0.90 11.84
C LEU A 144 2.30 0.13 11.05
N ALA A 145 1.64 0.96 10.22
CA ALA A 145 2.30 2.05 9.51
C ALA A 145 3.07 2.97 10.46
N GLY A 146 2.65 3.14 11.71
CA GLY A 146 3.39 3.90 12.72
C GLY A 146 4.83 3.40 12.96
N TYR A 147 5.10 2.14 12.66
CA TYR A 147 6.38 1.45 12.92
C TYR A 147 7.21 1.22 11.65
N ARG A 148 6.80 1.76 10.49
CA ARG A 148 7.46 1.49 9.20
C ARG A 148 8.88 2.05 9.03
N ARG A 149 9.23 3.08 9.81
CA ARG A 149 10.49 3.81 9.68
C ARG A 149 11.57 3.17 10.55
N SER A 150 12.43 2.37 9.94
CA SER A 150 13.55 1.66 10.62
C SER A 150 14.42 2.59 11.46
N ARG A 151 14.66 3.84 11.03
CA ARG A 151 15.46 4.84 11.77
C ARG A 151 14.94 5.20 13.17
N TYR A 152 13.67 4.89 13.47
CA TYR A 152 13.05 5.14 14.77
C TYR A 152 12.85 3.86 15.60
N VAL A 153 13.33 2.73 15.12
CA VAL A 153 13.24 1.43 15.78
C VAL A 153 14.58 1.13 16.45
N ASN A 154 14.53 0.67 17.70
CA ASN A 154 15.75 0.34 18.44
C ASN A 154 16.40 -0.92 17.84
N ALA A 155 17.65 -0.79 17.39
CA ALA A 155 18.36 -1.86 16.71
C ALA A 155 18.67 -3.06 17.63
N ASP A 156 18.97 -2.82 18.91
CA ASP A 156 19.29 -3.88 19.86
C ASP A 156 18.06 -4.76 20.13
N ALA A 157 16.89 -4.13 20.36
CA ALA A 157 15.61 -4.83 20.52
C ALA A 157 15.25 -5.66 19.27
N LEU A 158 15.48 -5.10 18.09
CA LEU A 158 15.24 -5.79 16.83
C LEU A 158 16.17 -6.99 16.64
N ASN A 159 17.45 -6.84 16.94
CA ASN A 159 18.43 -7.92 16.88
C ASN A 159 18.15 -9.03 17.91
N GLU A 160 17.74 -8.65 19.11
CA GLU A 160 17.34 -9.59 20.16
C GLU A 160 16.14 -10.43 19.71
N LEU A 161 15.08 -9.79 19.19
CA LEU A 161 13.91 -10.49 18.66
C LEU A 161 14.24 -11.42 17.47
N ARG A 162 15.12 -10.98 16.56
CA ARG A 162 15.59 -11.81 15.42
C ARG A 162 16.38 -13.04 15.86
N SER A 163 17.03 -12.99 17.03
CA SER A 163 17.76 -14.13 17.59
C SER A 163 16.83 -15.19 18.22
N MET A 164 15.55 -14.86 18.41
CA MET A 164 14.56 -15.74 19.04
C MET A 164 13.81 -16.58 18.00
N ASN A 165 13.39 -17.79 18.41
CA ASN A 165 12.42 -18.55 17.65
C ASN A 165 10.99 -18.07 17.98
N LEU A 166 10.46 -17.18 17.13
CA LEU A 166 9.12 -16.62 17.30
C LEU A 166 8.01 -17.50 16.71
N ARG A 167 8.35 -18.63 16.08
CA ARG A 167 7.38 -19.46 15.35
C ARG A 167 6.31 -20.04 16.28
N ASN A 168 5.05 -19.84 15.92
CA ASN A 168 3.88 -20.31 16.66
C ASN A 168 3.77 -19.74 18.10
N GLY A 169 4.61 -18.77 18.47
CA GLY A 169 4.50 -18.04 19.73
C GLY A 169 3.45 -16.94 19.62
N SER A 170 2.86 -16.51 20.74
CA SER A 170 2.01 -15.31 20.73
C SER A 170 2.86 -14.03 20.74
N PHE A 171 2.27 -12.93 20.27
CA PHE A 171 2.88 -11.60 20.33
C PHE A 171 3.35 -11.25 21.75
N GLY A 172 2.53 -11.54 22.77
CA GLY A 172 2.87 -11.30 24.17
C GLY A 172 3.96 -12.23 24.71
N ASP A 173 4.02 -13.49 24.26
CA ASP A 173 5.10 -14.42 24.63
C ASP A 173 6.44 -13.97 24.08
N ALA A 174 6.46 -13.46 22.84
CA ALA A 174 7.67 -12.89 22.24
C ALA A 174 8.21 -11.73 23.09
N LEU A 175 7.34 -10.82 23.52
CA LEU A 175 7.75 -9.68 24.35
C LEU A 175 8.24 -10.09 25.73
N ARG A 176 7.67 -11.13 26.35
CA ARG A 176 8.12 -11.64 27.66
C ARG A 176 9.49 -12.32 27.60
N GLN A 177 9.89 -12.80 26.44
CA GLN A 177 11.19 -13.46 26.26
C GLN A 177 12.34 -12.47 26.09
N VAL A 178 12.05 -11.23 25.71
CA VAL A 178 13.04 -10.13 25.63
C VAL A 178 13.57 -9.79 27.02
N ARG A 179 14.89 -9.83 27.18
CA ARG A 179 15.61 -9.63 28.45
C ARG A 179 16.36 -8.31 28.50
N HIS A 180 16.91 -7.86 27.37
CA HIS A 180 17.82 -6.72 27.36
C HIS A 180 17.12 -5.41 27.00
N ALA A 181 16.21 -5.43 26.02
CA ALA A 181 15.48 -4.22 25.65
C ALA A 181 14.30 -3.91 26.61
N PRO A 182 14.08 -2.62 26.98
CA PRO A 182 12.88 -2.18 27.68
C PRO A 182 11.58 -2.57 26.94
N PRO A 183 10.48 -2.91 27.65
CA PRO A 183 9.25 -3.40 27.02
C PRO A 183 8.67 -2.53 25.89
N PRO A 184 8.65 -1.18 25.99
CA PRO A 184 8.17 -0.33 24.89
C PRO A 184 9.01 -0.45 23.61
N LEU A 185 10.33 -0.64 23.75
CA LEU A 185 11.25 -0.80 22.61
C LEU A 185 11.13 -2.18 21.99
N ALA A 186 10.97 -3.22 22.82
CA ALA A 186 10.67 -4.57 22.36
C ALA A 186 9.36 -4.59 21.55
N ARG A 187 8.31 -3.92 22.05
CA ARG A 187 7.02 -3.82 21.38
C ARG A 187 7.12 -3.10 20.04
N SER A 188 7.81 -1.95 19.99
CA SER A 188 7.97 -1.21 18.74
C SER A 188 8.78 -2.00 17.71
N ALA A 189 9.81 -2.74 18.14
CA ALA A 189 10.59 -3.60 17.27
C ALA A 189 9.78 -4.78 16.72
N LEU A 190 8.96 -5.45 17.54
CA LEU A 190 8.11 -6.53 17.05
C LEU A 190 7.02 -6.03 16.07
N LEU A 191 6.45 -4.86 16.32
CA LEU A 191 5.51 -4.22 15.38
C LEU A 191 6.20 -3.81 14.07
N HIS A 192 7.46 -3.39 14.13
CA HIS A 192 8.27 -3.14 12.93
C HIS A 192 8.53 -4.44 12.14
N MET A 193 8.80 -5.56 12.81
CA MET A 193 8.97 -6.87 12.16
C MET A 193 7.68 -7.34 11.46
N LEU A 194 6.51 -7.00 12.01
CA LEU A 194 5.23 -7.22 11.34
C LEU A 194 5.08 -6.33 10.10
N TRP A 195 5.44 -5.05 10.19
CA TRP A 195 5.42 -4.13 9.04
C TRP A 195 6.30 -4.60 7.89
N THR A 196 7.51 -5.06 8.21
CA THR A 196 8.55 -5.49 7.25
C THR A 196 8.37 -6.93 6.79
N HIS A 197 7.34 -7.64 7.27
CA HIS A 197 7.05 -9.04 6.98
C HIS A 197 8.16 -10.03 7.39
N GLU A 198 9.09 -9.62 8.27
CA GLU A 198 10.03 -10.55 8.92
C GLU A 198 9.27 -11.56 9.80
N VAL A 199 8.16 -11.10 10.38
CA VAL A 199 7.17 -11.90 11.10
C VAL A 199 5.79 -11.56 10.53
N SER A 200 4.87 -12.51 10.57
CA SER A 200 3.49 -12.32 10.14
C SER A 200 2.51 -12.79 11.22
N THR A 201 1.27 -12.34 11.13
CA THR A 201 0.12 -12.82 11.92
C THR A 201 -1.13 -12.64 11.07
N ASP A 202 -2.25 -13.24 11.45
CA ASP A 202 -3.53 -12.90 10.84
C ASP A 202 -3.90 -11.45 11.17
N LEU A 203 -3.95 -10.61 10.13
CA LEU A 203 -4.33 -9.20 10.24
C LEU A 203 -5.81 -8.96 9.96
N ASN A 204 -6.59 -10.01 9.62
CA ASN A 204 -8.06 -9.92 9.55
C ASN A 204 -8.71 -10.07 10.93
N ALA A 205 -7.93 -10.45 11.95
CA ALA A 205 -8.32 -10.42 13.35
C ALA A 205 -7.64 -9.25 14.07
N VAL A 206 -8.28 -8.72 15.12
CA VAL A 206 -7.73 -7.62 15.91
C VAL A 206 -6.35 -8.02 16.46
N LEU A 207 -5.34 -7.17 16.24
CA LEU A 207 -4.01 -7.36 16.81
C LEU A 207 -4.06 -7.29 18.34
N THR A 208 -3.66 -8.37 19.00
CA THR A 208 -3.59 -8.47 20.47
C THR A 208 -2.32 -9.18 20.90
N ASP A 209 -2.04 -9.19 22.20
CA ASP A 209 -0.94 -9.98 22.75
C ASP A 209 -1.13 -11.50 22.55
N ARG A 210 -2.32 -11.96 22.13
CA ARG A 210 -2.61 -13.37 21.81
C ARG A 210 -2.44 -13.70 20.32
N SER A 211 -2.20 -12.70 19.47
CA SER A 211 -1.98 -12.92 18.04
C SER A 211 -0.79 -13.85 17.82
N ILE A 212 -1.00 -14.91 17.03
CA ILE A 212 0.01 -15.94 16.81
C ILE A 212 0.97 -15.50 15.71
N LEU A 213 2.25 -15.53 16.03
CA LEU A 213 3.33 -15.16 15.12
C LEU A 213 3.70 -16.33 14.22
N ILE A 214 3.78 -16.02 12.93
CA ILE A 214 4.21 -16.90 11.86
C ILE A 214 5.51 -16.31 11.34
N THR A 215 6.62 -17.02 11.54
CA THR A 215 7.89 -16.65 10.91
C THR A 215 7.96 -17.24 9.52
N ARG A 216 8.35 -16.43 8.53
CA ARG A 216 8.72 -16.98 7.23
C ARG A 216 10.01 -17.78 7.39
N SER A 217 10.03 -18.99 6.86
CA SER A 217 11.31 -19.67 6.63
C SER A 217 12.01 -18.92 5.49
N ALA A 218 13.28 -18.56 5.66
CA ALA A 218 14.06 -18.00 4.57
C ALA A 218 13.97 -18.97 3.38
N SER A 219 13.41 -18.51 2.27
CA SER A 219 13.41 -19.21 0.99
C SER A 219 14.49 -18.61 0.11
#